data_AF-A0A973J6K4-F1
#
_entry.id   AF-A0A973J6K4-F1
#
_cell.length_a   1.000
_cell.length_b   1.000
_cell.length_c   1.000
_cell.angle_alpha   90.00
_cell.angle_beta   90.00
_cell.angle_gamma   90.00
#
_symmetry.space_group_name_H-M   'P 1'
#
loop_
_entity.id
_entity.type
_entity.pdbx_description
1 polymer ?
#
loop_
_entity_poly.entity_id
_entity_poly.type
_entity_poly.pdbx_seq_one_letter_code
_entity_poly.pdbx_strand_id
1 'polypeptide(L)'
;MASPNLKSEGVQIFNEKETPSYEIRKIDKITLFGLRVSEVLLFTGFILILLNNMGILAYGTYFGAFSWVTAIVFSIGLIINFIMIPYLYFSSFKNFQKENSCWDRETFLILPSFFFGTFFLYGSQIYLSWAILTLSVIVISAIHYKYLRLSWDMLLKSSNEAFMMQREYFMSLKYLTAYYLLLLFLLVSFNPLQDIFFWIRTHI
;
A
#
# COMPACT_ATOMS: atom_id res chain seq x y z
N MET A 1 -33.79 31.61 52.21
CA MET A 1 -33.76 31.15 50.80
C MET A 1 -32.80 32.04 50.05
N ALA A 2 -31.63 31.50 49.72
CA ALA A 2 -30.60 32.16 48.95
C ALA A 2 -30.21 31.19 47.82
N SER A 3 -30.34 31.64 46.59
CA SER A 3 -30.04 30.88 45.37
C SER A 3 -28.53 30.62 45.28
N PRO A 4 -28.07 29.39 45.01
CA PRO A 4 -26.64 29.11 44.91
C PRO A 4 -26.08 29.59 43.55
N ASN A 5 -25.02 30.40 43.63
CA ASN A 5 -24.15 30.77 42.51
C ASN A 5 -23.38 29.54 42.02
N LEU A 6 -23.76 28.99 40.86
CA LEU A 6 -22.94 28.06 40.10
C LEU A 6 -21.80 28.84 39.43
N LYS A 7 -20.60 28.72 40.01
CA LYS A 7 -19.34 29.07 39.33
C LYS A 7 -19.26 28.24 38.05
N SER A 8 -19.38 28.89 36.89
CA SER A 8 -18.99 28.29 35.61
C SER A 8 -17.47 28.15 35.61
N GLU A 9 -16.98 26.99 36.04
CA GLU A 9 -15.59 26.61 35.83
C GLU A 9 -15.28 26.68 34.34
N GLY A 10 -14.24 27.44 34.02
CA GLY A 10 -13.79 27.68 32.67
C GLY A 10 -13.52 26.36 31.97
N VAL A 11 -14.31 26.10 30.93
CA VAL A 11 -13.91 25.18 29.86
C VAL A 11 -12.65 25.78 29.26
N GLN A 12 -11.50 25.33 29.74
CA GLN A 12 -10.24 25.49 29.04
C GLN A 12 -10.36 24.67 27.77
N ILE A 13 -10.84 25.34 26.71
CA ILE A 13 -10.69 24.88 25.34
C ILE A 13 -9.17 24.82 25.15
N PHE A 14 -8.60 23.63 25.30
CA PHE A 14 -7.28 23.31 24.77
C PHE A 14 -7.40 23.52 23.26
N ASN A 15 -7.12 24.75 22.81
CA ASN A 15 -6.66 24.99 21.47
C ASN A 15 -5.31 24.29 21.38
N GLU A 16 -5.37 22.98 21.13
CA GLU A 16 -4.30 22.27 20.46
C GLU A 16 -4.13 23.02 19.14
N LYS A 17 -3.21 23.99 19.15
CA LYS A 17 -2.69 24.53 17.91
C LYS A 17 -2.17 23.30 17.20
N GLU A 18 -2.90 22.85 16.19
CA GLU A 18 -2.38 21.98 15.14
C GLU A 18 -1.16 22.70 14.58
N THR A 19 -0.01 22.47 15.21
CA THR A 19 1.28 22.80 14.66
C THR A 19 1.34 22.00 13.38
N PRO A 20 1.38 22.64 12.22
CA PRO A 20 1.40 21.89 11.00
C PRO A 20 2.67 21.04 10.99
N SER A 21 2.51 19.71 10.90
CA SER A 21 3.62 18.74 10.90
C SER A 21 4.46 18.79 9.62
N TYR A 22 4.46 19.93 8.93
CA TYR A 22 5.23 20.20 7.72
C TYR A 22 6.55 20.89 7.99
N GLU A 23 7.03 21.05 9.23
CA GLU A 23 8.44 21.44 9.42
C GLU A 23 9.27 20.52 8.55
N ILE A 24 9.84 21.10 7.49
CA ILE A 24 10.32 20.40 6.30
C ILE A 24 11.61 19.70 6.69
N ARG A 25 11.46 18.60 7.43
CA ARG A 25 12.52 17.68 7.79
C ARG A 25 13.00 17.14 6.45
N LYS A 26 14.27 17.39 6.11
CA LYS A 26 14.85 17.10 4.78
C LYS A 26 14.49 15.69 4.33
N ILE A 27 13.51 15.59 3.43
CA ILE A 27 13.07 14.31 2.87
C ILE A 27 14.22 13.76 2.03
N ASP A 28 14.59 12.50 2.28
CA ASP A 28 15.62 11.81 1.49
C ASP A 28 15.17 11.72 0.03
N LYS A 29 15.97 12.25 -0.90
CA LYS A 29 15.64 12.27 -2.35
C LYS A 29 15.44 10.87 -2.90
N ILE A 30 16.15 9.88 -2.35
CA ILE A 30 16.07 8.48 -2.78
C ILE A 30 14.70 7.90 -2.43
N THR A 31 14.23 8.15 -1.20
CA THR A 31 12.88 7.75 -0.74
C THR A 31 11.80 8.36 -1.62
N LEU A 32 11.87 9.66 -1.89
CA LEU A 32 10.89 10.32 -2.75
C LEU A 32 10.88 9.73 -4.16
N PHE A 33 12.06 9.46 -4.72
CA PHE A 33 12.19 8.83 -6.02
C PHE A 33 11.55 7.44 -6.06
N GLY A 34 11.85 6.57 -5.10
CA GLY A 34 11.29 5.22 -5.05
C GLY A 34 9.77 5.21 -4.87
N LEU A 35 9.24 6.12 -4.06
CA LEU A 35 7.81 6.33 -3.91
C LEU A 35 7.15 6.73 -5.24
N ARG A 36 7.73 7.71 -5.96
CA ARG A 36 7.21 8.15 -7.26
C ARG A 36 7.29 7.07 -8.32
N VAL A 37 8.39 6.31 -8.37
CA VAL A 37 8.52 5.18 -9.30
C VAL A 37 7.44 4.13 -9.02
N SER A 38 7.16 3.83 -7.75
CA SER A 38 6.10 2.89 -7.37
C SER A 38 4.71 3.38 -7.79
N GLU A 39 4.40 4.67 -7.59
CA GLU A 39 3.15 5.30 -8.03
C GLU A 39 2.99 5.24 -9.57
N VAL A 40 4.05 5.61 -10.30
CA VAL A 40 4.05 5.65 -11.77
C VAL A 40 3.89 4.25 -12.36
N LEU A 41 4.56 3.24 -11.80
CA LEU A 41 4.42 1.85 -12.26
C LEU A 41 3.00 1.34 -12.08
N LEU A 42 2.37 1.61 -10.93
CA LEU A 42 0.98 1.24 -10.66
C LEU A 42 0.03 1.89 -11.67
N PHE A 43 0.16 3.21 -11.85
CA PHE A 43 -0.69 3.96 -12.76
C PHE A 43 -0.51 3.50 -14.20
N THR A 44 0.74 3.28 -14.63
CA THR A 44 1.05 2.78 -15.98
C THR A 44 0.43 1.42 -16.21
N GLY A 45 0.57 0.47 -15.28
CA GLY A 45 -0.04 -0.85 -15.41
C GLY A 45 -1.57 -0.78 -15.52
N PHE A 46 -2.22 0.04 -14.69
CA PHE A 46 -3.67 0.23 -14.74
C PHE A 46 -4.14 0.84 -16.07
N ILE A 47 -3.48 1.89 -16.55
CA ILE A 47 -3.82 2.55 -17.82
C ILE A 47 -3.65 1.58 -19.00
N LEU A 48 -2.59 0.77 -19.02
CA LEU A 48 -2.38 -0.24 -20.06
C LEU A 48 -3.54 -1.25 -20.09
N ILE A 49 -3.99 -1.73 -18.93
CA ILE A 49 -5.13 -2.65 -18.84
C ILE A 49 -6.41 -1.98 -19.37
N LEU A 50 -6.68 -0.74 -18.95
CA LEU A 50 -7.86 -0.01 -19.36
C LEU A 50 -7.89 0.21 -20.88
N LEU A 51 -6.82 0.77 -21.44
CA LEU A 51 -6.72 1.04 -22.88
C LEU A 51 -6.74 -0.25 -23.72
N ASN A 52 -6.21 -1.35 -23.20
CA ASN A 52 -6.28 -2.64 -23.89
C ASN A 52 -7.69 -3.20 -23.91
N ASN A 53 -8.42 -3.16 -22.78
CA ASN A 53 -9.81 -3.63 -22.73
C ASN A 53 -10.77 -2.76 -23.56
N MET A 54 -10.44 -1.48 -23.77
CA MET A 54 -11.16 -0.60 -24.72
C MET A 54 -10.79 -0.84 -26.19
N GLY A 55 -9.88 -1.77 -26.49
CA GLY A 55 -9.44 -2.06 -27.85
C GLY A 55 -8.55 -0.99 -28.50
N ILE A 56 -8.04 -0.02 -27.73
CA ILE A 56 -7.21 1.10 -28.24
C ILE A 56 -5.78 0.62 -28.55
N LEU A 57 -5.20 -0.25 -27.70
CA LEU A 57 -3.80 -0.68 -27.85
C LEU A 57 -3.64 -1.88 -28.78
N ALA A 58 -4.39 -2.95 -28.52
CA ALA A 58 -4.36 -4.16 -29.33
C ALA A 58 -5.79 -4.56 -29.68
N TYR A 59 -6.16 -4.24 -30.92
CA TYR A 59 -7.52 -4.37 -31.43
C TYR A 59 -8.02 -5.82 -31.31
N GLY A 60 -9.22 -5.99 -30.73
CA GLY A 60 -9.83 -7.31 -30.54
C GLY A 60 -9.18 -8.18 -29.46
N THR A 61 -8.18 -7.68 -28.73
CA THR A 61 -7.59 -8.37 -27.57
C THR A 61 -8.07 -7.75 -26.26
N TYR A 62 -7.88 -8.45 -25.14
CA TYR A 62 -8.26 -7.98 -23.80
C TYR A 62 -7.19 -8.40 -22.79
N PHE A 63 -7.20 -7.81 -21.59
CA PHE A 63 -6.25 -8.20 -20.56
C PHE A 63 -6.50 -9.64 -20.09
N GLY A 64 -5.47 -10.48 -20.15
CA GLY A 64 -5.57 -11.93 -19.94
C GLY A 64 -5.51 -12.75 -21.23
N ALA A 65 -5.80 -12.14 -22.39
CA ALA A 65 -5.45 -12.73 -23.68
C ALA A 65 -3.94 -12.61 -23.92
N PHE A 66 -3.36 -13.59 -24.63
CA PHE A 66 -1.94 -13.56 -24.97
C PHE A 66 -1.66 -12.38 -25.92
N SER A 67 -1.06 -11.31 -25.39
CA SER A 67 -0.72 -10.09 -26.11
C SER A 67 0.54 -9.47 -25.52
N TRP A 68 1.18 -8.58 -26.29
CA TRP A 68 2.34 -7.82 -25.80
C TRP A 68 1.97 -6.93 -24.59
N VAL A 69 0.74 -6.40 -24.54
CA VAL A 69 0.26 -5.59 -23.40
C VAL A 69 0.19 -6.45 -22.14
N THR A 70 -0.38 -7.66 -22.25
CA THR A 70 -0.46 -8.62 -21.14
C THR A 70 0.93 -8.97 -20.60
N ALA A 71 1.93 -9.15 -21.48
CA ALA A 71 3.31 -9.43 -21.08
C ALA A 71 3.98 -8.25 -20.35
N ILE A 72 3.73 -7.01 -20.80
CA ILE A 72 4.23 -5.80 -20.13
C ILE A 72 3.60 -5.65 -18.76
N VAL A 73 2.27 -5.72 -18.66
CA VAL A 73 1.54 -5.60 -17.39
C VAL A 73 2.00 -6.68 -16.41
N PHE A 74 2.19 -7.91 -16.88
CA PHE A 74 2.75 -8.99 -16.06
C PHE A 74 4.14 -8.67 -15.52
N SER A 75 5.01 -8.10 -16.36
CA SER A 75 6.36 -7.68 -15.97
C SER A 75 6.33 -6.53 -14.96
N ILE A 76 5.39 -5.59 -15.10
CA ILE A 76 5.14 -4.55 -14.09
C ILE A 76 4.71 -5.20 -12.76
N GLY A 77 3.83 -6.21 -12.80
CA GLY A 77 3.42 -6.98 -11.62
C GLY A 77 4.60 -7.64 -10.91
N LEU A 78 5.54 -8.24 -11.67
CA LEU A 78 6.77 -8.82 -11.13
C LEU A 78 7.63 -7.76 -10.42
N ILE A 79 7.86 -6.62 -11.07
CA ILE A 79 8.67 -5.52 -10.51
C ILE A 79 8.02 -4.98 -9.24
N ILE A 80 6.71 -4.79 -9.24
CA ILE A 80 5.99 -4.29 -8.06
C ILE A 80 6.15 -5.26 -6.89
N ASN A 81 5.86 -6.55 -7.10
CA ASN A 81 5.80 -7.51 -6.02
C ASN A 81 7.18 -7.91 -5.47
N PHE A 82 8.19 -8.04 -6.34
CA PHE A 82 9.51 -8.53 -5.93
C PHE A 82 10.55 -7.43 -5.70
N ILE A 83 10.28 -6.19 -6.13
CA ILE A 83 11.24 -5.09 -6.01
C ILE A 83 10.62 -3.91 -5.26
N MET A 84 9.50 -3.36 -5.73
CA MET A 84 8.93 -2.13 -5.15
C MET A 84 8.38 -2.34 -3.75
N ILE A 85 7.57 -3.38 -3.51
CA ILE A 85 7.03 -3.65 -2.17
C ILE A 85 8.16 -3.90 -1.14
N PRO A 86 9.14 -4.79 -1.41
CA PRO A 86 10.31 -4.94 -0.53
C PRO A 86 11.05 -3.64 -0.26
N TYR A 87 11.23 -2.82 -1.31
CA TYR A 87 11.86 -1.50 -1.19
C TYR A 87 11.04 -0.56 -0.29
N LEU A 88 9.71 -0.48 -0.48
CA LEU A 88 8.83 0.37 0.31
C LEU A 88 8.84 -0.02 1.80
N TYR A 89 8.85 -1.32 2.10
CA TYR A 89 9.02 -1.80 3.48
C TYR A 89 10.35 -1.36 4.10
N PHE A 90 11.44 -1.53 3.35
CA PHE A 90 12.77 -1.12 3.81
C PHE A 90 12.89 0.39 4.00
N SER A 91 12.43 1.16 3.01
CA SER A 91 12.48 2.62 3.02
C SER A 91 11.58 3.19 4.12
N SER A 92 10.36 2.65 4.28
CA SER A 92 9.43 3.03 5.35
C SER A 92 10.06 2.83 6.73
N PHE A 93 10.61 1.65 6.99
CA PHE A 93 11.27 1.36 8.26
C PHE A 93 12.48 2.27 8.52
N LYS A 94 13.29 2.51 7.50
CA LYS A 94 14.45 3.42 7.58
C LYS A 94 14.00 4.87 7.87
N ASN A 95 12.92 5.32 7.24
CA ASN A 95 12.37 6.66 7.46
C ASN A 95 11.75 6.78 8.85
N PHE A 96 11.07 5.75 9.32
CA PHE A 96 10.56 5.67 10.68
C PHE A 96 11.70 5.77 11.72
N GLN A 97 12.80 5.02 11.55
CA GLN A 97 13.97 5.13 12.43
C GLN A 97 14.63 6.51 12.42
N LYS A 98 14.51 7.24 11.32
CA LYS A 98 15.01 8.62 11.17
C LYS A 98 13.98 9.67 11.57
N GLU A 99 12.83 9.24 12.12
CA GLU A 99 11.70 10.11 12.47
C GLU A 99 11.27 11.02 11.30
N ASN A 100 11.28 10.48 10.09
CA ASN A 100 10.83 11.16 8.87
C ASN A 100 9.40 10.72 8.53
N SER A 101 8.46 11.67 8.51
CA SER A 101 7.03 11.42 8.27
C SER A 101 6.70 10.71 6.95
N CYS A 102 7.65 10.62 6.01
CA CYS A 102 7.46 9.87 4.76
C CYS A 102 7.19 8.36 4.96
N TRP A 103 7.50 7.80 6.12
CA TRP A 103 7.25 6.37 6.41
C TRP A 103 5.76 6.00 6.28
N ASP A 104 4.85 6.91 6.67
CA ASP A 104 3.41 6.65 6.65
C ASP A 104 2.92 6.50 5.21
N ARG A 105 3.30 7.44 4.35
CA ARG A 105 2.96 7.41 2.92
C ARG A 105 3.52 6.17 2.20
N GLU A 106 4.73 5.74 2.55
CA GLU A 106 5.31 4.50 2.00
C GLU A 106 4.55 3.26 2.48
N THR A 107 4.21 3.21 3.78
CA THR A 107 3.43 2.12 4.37
C THR A 107 2.04 2.03 3.75
N PHE A 108 1.40 3.19 3.52
CA PHE A 108 0.12 3.26 2.83
C PHE A 108 0.21 2.76 1.39
N LEU A 109 1.26 3.14 0.65
CA LEU A 109 1.44 2.74 -0.76
C LEU A 109 1.68 1.24 -0.94
N ILE A 110 2.20 0.56 0.08
CA ILE A 110 2.40 -0.90 0.03
C ILE A 110 1.07 -1.64 -0.23
N LEU A 111 -0.05 -1.18 0.31
CA LEU A 111 -1.34 -1.83 0.12
C LEU A 111 -1.85 -1.82 -1.34
N PRO A 112 -2.01 -0.66 -2.00
CA PRO A 112 -2.37 -0.64 -3.41
C PRO A 112 -1.30 -1.30 -4.28
N SER A 113 0.00 -1.20 -3.93
CA SER A 113 1.05 -1.96 -4.60
C SER A 113 0.80 -3.47 -4.55
N PHE A 114 0.46 -4.01 -3.38
CA PHE A 114 0.14 -5.41 -3.24
C PHE A 114 -1.11 -5.80 -4.03
N PHE A 115 -2.19 -5.01 -3.94
CA PHE A 115 -3.43 -5.27 -4.66
C PHE A 115 -3.24 -5.31 -6.18
N PHE A 116 -2.70 -4.24 -6.76
CA PHE A 116 -2.53 -4.17 -8.20
C PHE A 116 -1.39 -5.06 -8.68
N GLY A 117 -0.29 -5.19 -7.93
CA GLY A 117 0.80 -6.08 -8.27
C GLY A 117 0.36 -7.53 -8.33
N THR A 118 -0.41 -8.01 -7.34
CA THR A 118 -1.02 -9.35 -7.39
C THR A 118 -1.99 -9.48 -8.55
N PHE A 119 -2.85 -8.49 -8.79
CA PHE A 119 -3.77 -8.45 -9.93
C PHE A 119 -3.06 -8.57 -11.29
N PHE A 120 -1.99 -7.80 -11.49
CA PHE A 120 -1.22 -7.84 -12.73
C PHE A 120 -0.60 -9.21 -12.98
N LEU A 121 -0.25 -9.96 -11.93
CA LEU A 121 0.25 -11.32 -12.05
C LEU A 121 -0.84 -12.32 -12.41
N TYR A 122 -1.93 -12.41 -11.62
CA TYR A 122 -2.93 -13.45 -11.85
C TYR A 122 -3.86 -13.12 -13.03
N GLY A 123 -4.21 -11.85 -13.21
CA GLY A 123 -5.10 -11.40 -14.26
C GLY A 123 -4.49 -11.51 -15.67
N SER A 124 -3.16 -11.66 -15.77
CA SER A 124 -2.50 -11.90 -17.05
C SER A 124 -2.77 -13.30 -17.64
N GLN A 125 -3.27 -14.24 -16.83
CA GLN A 125 -3.59 -15.62 -17.20
C GLN A 125 -2.43 -16.37 -17.90
N ILE A 126 -1.19 -15.94 -17.67
CA ILE A 126 0.00 -16.65 -18.16
C ILE A 126 0.14 -17.97 -17.38
N TYR A 127 0.61 -19.03 -18.05
CA TYR A 127 0.70 -20.38 -17.48
C TYR A 127 1.38 -20.44 -16.09
N LEU A 128 2.41 -19.62 -15.87
CA LEU A 128 3.18 -19.56 -14.62
C LEU A 128 2.63 -18.54 -13.59
N SER A 129 1.59 -17.78 -13.92
CA SER A 129 1.09 -16.67 -13.10
C SER A 129 0.69 -17.10 -11.69
N TRP A 130 0.04 -18.24 -11.52
CA TRP A 130 -0.39 -18.72 -10.20
C TRP A 130 0.79 -19.12 -9.30
N ALA A 131 1.79 -19.79 -9.88
CA ALA A 131 3.00 -20.17 -9.15
C ALA A 131 3.78 -18.92 -8.71
N ILE A 132 3.93 -17.95 -9.61
CA ILE A 132 4.62 -16.68 -9.34
C ILE A 132 3.83 -15.84 -8.33
N LEU A 133 2.49 -15.79 -8.43
CA LEU A 133 1.63 -15.13 -7.44
C LEU A 133 1.86 -15.72 -6.06
N THR A 134 1.80 -17.06 -5.94
CA THR A 134 1.98 -17.76 -4.66
C THR A 134 3.34 -17.44 -4.06
N LEU A 135 4.40 -17.52 -4.87
CA LEU A 135 5.75 -17.14 -4.45
C LEU A 135 5.82 -15.68 -3.99
N SER A 136 5.17 -14.77 -4.72
CA SER A 136 5.15 -13.35 -4.37
C SER A 136 4.45 -13.08 -3.04
N VAL A 137 3.32 -13.75 -2.78
CA VAL A 137 2.59 -13.65 -1.50
C VAL A 137 3.46 -14.17 -0.35
N ILE A 138 4.17 -15.28 -0.54
CA ILE A 138 5.10 -15.82 0.46
C ILE A 138 6.21 -14.82 0.76
N VAL A 139 6.86 -14.27 -0.28
CA VAL A 139 7.95 -13.30 -0.12
C VAL A 139 7.48 -12.04 0.61
N ILE A 140 6.35 -11.47 0.18
CA ILE A 140 5.78 -10.26 0.79
C ILE A 140 5.37 -10.54 2.24
N SER A 141 4.78 -11.70 2.52
CA SER A 141 4.42 -12.10 3.89
C SER A 141 5.65 -12.26 4.78
N ALA A 142 6.73 -12.85 4.27
CA ALA A 142 7.99 -12.98 5.01
C ALA A 142 8.63 -11.62 5.32
N ILE A 143 8.61 -10.70 4.35
CA ILE A 143 9.09 -9.33 4.53
C ILE A 143 8.23 -8.57 5.54
N HIS A 144 6.90 -8.67 5.40
CA HIS A 144 5.95 -8.06 6.31
C HIS A 144 6.20 -8.54 7.75
N TYR A 145 6.29 -9.85 7.95
CA TYR A 145 6.57 -10.44 9.26
C TYR A 145 7.89 -9.97 9.84
N LYS A 146 8.95 -9.89 9.02
CA LYS A 146 10.25 -9.36 9.44
C LYS A 146 10.13 -7.94 10.00
N TYR A 147 9.48 -7.02 9.27
CA TYR A 147 9.36 -5.63 9.72
C TYR A 147 8.37 -5.45 10.88
N LEU A 148 7.32 -6.26 10.93
CA LEU A 148 6.41 -6.32 12.08
C LEU A 148 7.16 -6.72 13.35
N ARG A 149 8.01 -7.74 13.27
CA ARG A 149 8.86 -8.18 14.40
C ARG A 149 9.85 -7.10 14.80
N LEU A 150 10.53 -6.47 13.85
CA LEU A 150 11.47 -5.38 14.14
C LEU A 150 10.77 -4.20 14.83
N SER A 151 9.57 -3.84 14.38
CA SER A 151 8.77 -2.79 15.01
C SER A 151 8.31 -3.17 16.42
N TRP A 152 7.95 -4.43 16.65
CA TRP A 152 7.58 -4.94 17.97
C TRP A 152 8.75 -4.88 18.95
N ASP A 153 9.94 -5.32 18.51
CA ASP A 153 11.15 -5.31 19.32
C ASP A 153 11.56 -3.87 19.71
N MET A 154 11.26 -2.88 18.86
CA MET A 154 11.45 -1.46 19.19
C MET A 154 10.45 -0.99 20.23
N LEU A 155 9.16 -1.28 20.02
CA LEU A 155 8.09 -0.86 20.93
C LEU A 155 8.36 -1.29 22.37
N LEU A 156 8.80 -2.54 22.56
CA LEU A 156 9.15 -3.10 23.87
C LEU A 156 10.33 -2.38 24.57
N LYS A 157 11.22 -1.74 23.80
CA LYS A 157 12.42 -1.06 24.31
C LYS A 157 12.24 0.45 24.45
N SER A 158 11.07 0.99 24.10
CA SER A 158 10.85 2.43 24.05
C SER A 158 10.61 3.07 25.41
N SER A 159 11.13 4.29 25.58
CA SER A 159 10.78 5.20 26.66
C SER A 159 9.42 5.88 26.37
N ASN A 160 8.79 6.46 27.39
CA ASN A 160 7.44 7.04 27.31
C ASN A 160 7.26 8.05 26.15
N GLU A 161 8.26 8.86 25.80
CA GLU A 161 8.16 9.84 24.72
C GLU A 161 8.23 9.21 23.32
N ALA A 162 9.10 8.22 23.12
CA ALA A 162 9.22 7.52 21.83
C ALA A 162 8.11 6.47 21.64
N PHE A 163 7.45 6.03 22.71
CA PHE A 163 6.44 4.98 22.71
C PHE A 163 5.28 5.26 21.75
N MET A 164 4.81 6.52 21.67
CA MET A 164 3.65 6.87 20.84
C MET A 164 3.96 6.71 19.34
N MET A 165 5.07 7.29 18.86
CA MET A 165 5.48 7.16 17.45
C MET A 165 5.74 5.69 17.08
N GLN A 166 6.36 4.91 17.98
CA GLN A 166 6.63 3.51 17.70
C GLN A 166 5.36 2.65 17.68
N ARG A 167 4.40 2.98 18.55
CA ARG A 167 3.08 2.35 18.56
C ARG A 167 2.31 2.64 17.27
N GLU A 168 2.35 3.86 16.76
CA GLU A 168 1.71 4.23 15.49
C GLU A 168 2.24 3.44 14.30
N TYR A 169 3.58 3.33 14.19
CA TYR A 169 4.20 2.53 13.14
C TYR A 169 3.82 1.05 13.25
N PHE A 170 3.87 0.48 14.46
CA PHE A 170 3.46 -0.90 14.71
C PHE A 170 1.99 -1.16 14.36
N MET A 171 1.10 -0.23 14.73
CA MET A 171 -0.32 -0.34 14.41
C MET A 171 -0.58 -0.26 12.90
N SER A 172 0.15 0.59 12.19
CA SER A 172 0.07 0.70 10.72
C SER A 172 0.41 -0.64 10.04
N LEU A 173 1.44 -1.34 10.52
CA LEU A 173 1.77 -2.67 10.03
C LEU A 173 0.69 -3.71 10.39
N LYS A 174 0.10 -3.66 11.58
CA LYS A 174 -1.01 -4.56 11.95
C LYS A 174 -2.24 -4.36 11.07
N TYR A 175 -2.59 -3.10 10.75
CA TYR A 175 -3.68 -2.82 9.82
C TYR A 175 -3.37 -3.37 8.44
N LEU A 176 -2.13 -3.21 7.98
CA LEU A 176 -1.67 -3.80 6.71
C LEU A 176 -1.81 -5.33 6.69
N THR A 177 -1.56 -6.02 7.82
CA THR A 177 -1.85 -7.45 7.96
C THR A 177 -3.32 -7.76 7.69
N ALA A 178 -4.24 -7.03 8.34
CA ALA A 178 -5.68 -7.24 8.18
C ALA A 178 -6.12 -7.00 6.72
N TYR A 179 -5.60 -5.96 6.08
CA TYR A 179 -5.89 -5.66 4.69
C TYR A 179 -5.37 -6.74 3.73
N TYR A 180 -4.16 -7.28 3.96
CA TYR A 180 -3.65 -8.39 3.16
C TYR A 180 -4.54 -9.63 3.25
N LEU A 181 -4.97 -10.00 4.45
CA LEU A 181 -5.85 -11.15 4.65
C LEU A 181 -7.21 -10.95 3.96
N LEU A 182 -7.81 -9.76 4.13
CA LEU A 182 -9.06 -9.40 3.48
C LEU A 182 -8.92 -9.48 1.95
N LEU A 183 -7.84 -8.93 1.42
CA LEU A 183 -7.59 -8.89 -0.02
C LEU A 183 -7.35 -10.27 -0.60
N LEU A 184 -6.55 -11.10 0.06
CA LEU A 184 -6.34 -12.50 -0.35
C LEU A 184 -7.65 -13.29 -0.31
N PHE A 185 -8.47 -13.08 0.72
CA PHE A 185 -9.80 -13.69 0.79
C PHE A 185 -10.69 -13.24 -0.37
N LEU A 186 -10.78 -11.93 -0.63
CA LEU A 186 -11.56 -11.39 -1.75
C LEU A 186 -11.08 -11.90 -3.11
N LEU A 187 -9.75 -12.03 -3.28
CA LEU A 187 -9.12 -12.53 -4.49
C LEU A 187 -9.47 -14.00 -4.74
N VAL A 188 -9.42 -14.84 -3.70
CA VAL A 188 -9.77 -16.27 -3.79
C VAL A 188 -11.28 -16.48 -3.95
N SER A 189 -12.10 -15.67 -3.29
CA SER A 189 -13.56 -15.88 -3.25
C SER A 189 -14.33 -15.23 -4.40
N PHE A 190 -13.90 -14.06 -4.90
CA PHE A 190 -14.73 -13.24 -5.80
C PHE A 190 -14.04 -12.78 -7.08
N ASN A 191 -12.71 -12.77 -7.15
CA ASN A 191 -11.97 -12.24 -8.31
C ASN A 191 -12.54 -10.90 -8.88
N PRO A 192 -12.69 -9.87 -8.03
CA PRO A 192 -13.56 -8.73 -8.31
C PRO A 192 -13.12 -7.87 -9.51
N LEU A 193 -11.82 -7.80 -9.79
CA LEU A 193 -11.33 -6.97 -10.90
C LEU A 193 -11.58 -7.60 -12.27
N GLN A 194 -11.50 -8.94 -12.38
CA GLN A 194 -11.82 -9.60 -13.64
C GLN A 194 -13.29 -9.36 -14.02
N ASP A 195 -14.19 -9.41 -13.03
CA ASP A 195 -15.61 -9.13 -13.22
C ASP A 195 -15.86 -7.67 -13.64
N ILE A 196 -15.18 -6.70 -13.02
CA ILE A 196 -15.28 -5.29 -13.39
C ILE A 196 -14.81 -5.06 -14.84
N PHE A 197 -13.66 -5.61 -15.24
CA PHE A 197 -13.17 -5.43 -16.62
C PHE A 197 -14.03 -6.16 -17.65
N PHE A 198 -14.60 -7.31 -17.29
CA PHE A 198 -15.60 -7.98 -18.13
C PHE A 198 -16.86 -7.13 -18.30
N TRP A 199 -17.34 -6.49 -17.22
CA TRP A 199 -18.47 -5.57 -17.28
C TRP A 199 -18.16 -4.35 -18.17
N ILE A 200 -17.00 -3.72 -18.00
CA ILE A 200 -16.54 -2.60 -18.84
C ILE A 200 -16.57 -2.98 -20.31
N ARG A 201 -16.05 -4.15 -20.67
CA ARG A 201 -16.03 -4.64 -22.05
C ARG A 201 -17.43 -4.88 -22.64
N THR A 202 -18.38 -5.31 -21.83
CA THR A 202 -19.73 -5.67 -22.31
C THR A 202 -20.65 -4.47 -22.45
N HIS A 203 -20.31 -3.34 -21.84
CA HIS A 203 -21.17 -2.15 -21.75
C HIS A 203 -20.58 -0.87 -22.35
N ILE A 204 -19.33 -0.92 -22.86
CA ILE A 204 -18.66 0.16 -23.60
C ILE A 204 -18.31 -0.35 -24.99
#